data_AF-A0A2K3JGI6-F1
#
_entry.id   AF-A0A2K3JGI6-F1
#
_cell.length_a   1.000
_cell.length_b   1.000
_cell.length_c   1.000
_cell.angle_alpha   90.00
_cell.angle_beta   90.00
_cell.angle_gamma   90.00
#
_symmetry.space_group_name_H-M   'P 1'
#
loop_
_entity.id
_entity.type
_entity.pdbx_description
1 polymer ?
#
loop_
_entity_poly.entity_id
_entity_poly.type
_entity_poly.pdbx_seq_one_letter_code
_entity_poly.pdbx_strand_id
1 'polypeptide(L)'
;MKKTLIVIGICALVACMPMMTAAPSVGVKNSLLQPRTLSRGNGTFSGVFAEKNETGYNILGNISGTYNIGMSSFGTIAGIWEMTDANVSGAFNGYIIYRFFLGQYNVTGVEEAGQFIGLYKINQTSSEFRAISLVFTDEDHLTRYALGTVQES
;
A
#
# COMPACT_ATOMS: atom_id res chain seq x y z
N MET A 1 -1.95 -35.55 -6.73
CA MET A 1 -0.70 -34.88 -6.29
C MET A 1 -0.46 -33.51 -6.95
N LYS A 2 -1.50 -32.78 -7.40
CA LYS A 2 -1.36 -31.43 -7.99
C LYS A 2 -1.49 -30.28 -6.97
N LYS A 3 -2.18 -30.50 -5.85
CA LYS A 3 -2.43 -29.46 -4.83
C LYS A 3 -1.19 -29.14 -3.99
N THR A 4 -0.31 -30.11 -3.78
CA THR A 4 0.91 -29.95 -2.96
C THR A 4 1.98 -29.09 -3.65
N LEU A 5 2.01 -29.07 -4.98
CA LEU A 5 2.99 -28.30 -5.76
C LEU A 5 2.75 -26.79 -5.70
N ILE A 6 1.48 -26.37 -5.59
CA ILE A 6 1.12 -24.95 -5.49
C ILE A 6 1.53 -24.37 -4.13
N VAL A 7 1.39 -25.15 -3.05
CA VAL A 7 1.76 -24.73 -1.69
C VAL A 7 3.28 -24.52 -1.56
N ILE A 8 4.08 -25.39 -2.20
CA ILE A 8 5.55 -25.25 -2.21
C ILE A 8 5.98 -24.05 -3.07
N GLY A 9 5.29 -23.78 -4.18
CA GLY A 9 5.56 -22.63 -5.04
C GLY A 9 5.34 -21.28 -4.34
N ILE A 10 4.29 -21.16 -3.53
CA ILE A 10 4.00 -19.94 -2.75
C ILE A 10 5.05 -19.76 -1.63
N CYS A 11 5.45 -20.83 -0.94
CA CYS A 11 6.52 -20.75 0.07
C CYS A 11 7.89 -20.39 -0.53
N ALA A 12 8.21 -20.87 -1.73
CA ALA A 12 9.44 -20.54 -2.43
C ALA A 12 9.48 -19.07 -2.89
N LEU A 13 8.35 -18.50 -3.32
CA LEU A 13 8.25 -17.08 -3.66
C LEU A 13 8.49 -16.15 -2.44
N VAL A 14 8.06 -16.58 -1.25
CA VAL A 14 8.33 -15.84 0.00
C VAL A 14 9.80 -15.95 0.43
N ALA A 15 10.46 -17.07 0.14
CA ALA A 15 11.87 -17.30 0.48
C ALA A 15 12.86 -16.64 -0.51
N CYS A 16 12.44 -16.43 -1.77
CA CYS A 16 13.28 -15.86 -2.81
C CYS A 16 13.11 -14.34 -3.00
N MET A 17 12.26 -13.68 -2.20
CA MET A 17 12.35 -12.23 -2.12
C MET A 17 13.69 -11.88 -1.47
N PRO A 18 14.62 -11.22 -2.19
CA PRO A 18 15.78 -10.67 -1.52
C PRO A 18 15.24 -9.83 -0.38
N MET A 19 15.72 -10.09 0.84
CA MET A 19 15.57 -9.13 1.94
C MET A 19 15.95 -7.79 1.33
N MET A 20 14.95 -6.95 1.03
CA MET A 20 15.18 -5.56 0.72
C MET A 20 15.93 -5.06 1.95
N THR A 21 17.23 -4.92 1.75
CA THR A 21 18.14 -4.12 2.55
C THR A 21 17.33 -2.94 3.03
N ALA A 22 17.20 -2.85 4.35
CA ALA A 22 16.39 -1.90 5.07
C ALA A 22 16.22 -0.62 4.25
N ALA A 23 14.98 -0.38 3.79
CA ALA A 23 14.63 0.89 3.16
C ALA A 23 15.31 1.99 3.97
N PRO A 24 16.10 2.88 3.34
CA PRO A 24 16.90 3.85 4.07
C PRO A 24 15.98 4.50 5.08
N SER A 25 16.31 4.28 6.36
CA SER A 25 15.70 4.95 7.50
C SER A 25 15.82 6.43 7.17
N VAL A 26 14.78 7.02 6.60
CA VAL A 26 14.68 8.45 6.36
C VAL A 26 14.95 9.04 7.73
N GLY A 27 16.08 9.73 7.85
CA GLY A 27 16.69 10.09 9.11
C GLY A 27 15.77 10.97 9.94
N VAL A 28 14.94 10.36 10.74
CA VAL A 28 14.29 10.99 11.88
C VAL A 28 14.80 10.24 13.09
N LYS A 29 15.77 10.85 13.76
CA LYS A 29 16.10 10.54 15.16
C LYS A 29 14.88 10.88 16.04
N ASN A 30 13.79 10.13 15.90
CA ASN A 30 12.67 10.15 16.83
C ASN A 30 12.54 8.74 17.40
N SER A 31 13.22 8.52 18.51
CA SER A 31 13.20 7.32 19.34
C SER A 31 11.83 7.04 20.01
N LEU A 32 10.71 7.44 19.40
CA LEU A 32 9.38 7.40 20.02
C LEU A 32 8.23 6.94 19.11
N LEU A 33 8.46 6.70 17.82
CA LEU A 33 7.37 6.28 16.93
C LEU A 33 7.37 4.76 16.77
N GLN A 34 6.66 4.08 17.67
CA GLN A 34 6.44 2.64 17.57
C GLN A 34 5.48 2.36 16.39
N PRO A 35 5.90 1.60 15.36
CA PRO A 35 5.02 1.30 14.23
C PRO A 35 3.97 0.26 14.66
N ARG A 36 2.70 0.58 14.42
CA ARG A 36 1.58 -0.35 14.61
C ARG A 36 0.94 -0.75 13.27
N THR A 37 0.12 -1.80 13.32
CA THR A 37 -0.82 -2.15 12.25
C THR A 37 -2.13 -1.38 12.39
N LEU A 38 -3.00 -1.47 11.39
CA LEU A 38 -4.38 -1.02 11.49
C LEU A 38 -5.08 -1.73 12.66
N SER A 39 -5.89 -0.99 13.40
CA SER A 39 -6.73 -1.55 14.45
C SER A 39 -7.86 -2.38 13.82
N ARG A 40 -8.34 -3.36 14.59
CA ARG A 40 -9.52 -4.14 14.21
C ARG A 40 -10.74 -3.22 14.08
N GLY A 41 -11.57 -3.47 13.06
CA GLY A 41 -12.77 -2.69 12.79
C GLY A 41 -12.75 -2.04 11.41
N ASN A 42 -13.66 -1.10 11.21
CA ASN A 42 -13.68 -0.27 10.01
C ASN A 42 -12.80 0.95 10.23
N GLY A 43 -12.33 1.53 9.14
CA GLY A 43 -11.75 2.86 9.18
C GLY A 43 -11.62 3.44 7.80
N THR A 44 -11.19 4.70 7.78
CA THR A 44 -10.92 5.45 6.57
C THR A 44 -9.47 5.88 6.55
N PHE A 45 -8.96 6.18 5.36
CA PHE A 45 -7.67 6.80 5.20
C PHE A 45 -7.73 7.88 4.11
N SER A 46 -6.88 8.88 4.24
CA SER A 46 -6.71 9.92 3.23
C SER A 46 -5.28 10.41 3.24
N GLY A 47 -4.77 10.84 2.09
CA GLY A 47 -3.40 11.29 1.96
C GLY A 47 -3.01 11.60 0.53
N VAL A 48 -1.72 11.57 0.28
CA VAL A 48 -1.13 11.76 -1.04
C VAL A 48 -0.31 10.55 -1.45
N PHE A 49 -0.19 10.33 -2.76
CA PHE A 49 0.75 9.39 -3.33
C PHE A 49 1.80 10.12 -4.19
N ALA A 50 2.98 9.54 -4.24
CA ALA A 50 4.17 10.17 -4.79
C ALA A 50 5.09 9.13 -5.43
N GLU A 51 5.97 9.61 -6.30
CA GLU A 51 7.16 8.89 -6.75
C GLU A 51 8.41 9.48 -6.12
N LYS A 52 9.46 8.65 -5.99
CA LYS A 52 10.75 9.13 -5.50
C LYS A 52 11.59 9.56 -6.70
N ASN A 53 12.16 10.75 -6.64
CA ASN A 53 13.13 11.26 -7.61
C ASN A 53 14.48 11.53 -6.92
N GLU A 54 15.45 12.07 -7.67
CA GLU A 54 16.79 12.36 -7.15
C GLU A 54 16.80 13.37 -6.00
N THR A 55 15.83 14.29 -5.98
CA THR A 55 15.75 15.41 -5.04
C THR A 55 14.81 15.16 -3.87
N GLY A 56 14.00 14.10 -3.89
CA GLY A 56 13.05 13.77 -2.84
C GLY A 56 11.82 13.01 -3.35
N TYR A 57 10.64 13.55 -3.04
CA TYR A 57 9.35 12.97 -3.42
C TYR A 57 8.60 13.94 -4.32
N ASN A 58 8.22 13.49 -5.50
CA ASN A 58 7.32 14.19 -6.40
C ASN A 58 5.88 13.73 -6.12
N ILE A 59 5.06 14.62 -5.56
CA ILE A 59 3.65 14.31 -5.26
C ILE A 59 2.91 14.22 -6.58
N LEU A 60 2.25 13.08 -6.80
CA LEU A 60 1.52 12.80 -8.04
C LEU A 60 0.02 13.07 -7.88
N GLY A 61 -0.52 12.91 -6.68
CA GLY A 61 -1.95 13.03 -6.46
C GLY A 61 -2.42 12.70 -5.05
N ASN A 62 -3.74 12.68 -4.90
CA ASN A 62 -4.45 12.35 -3.66
C ASN A 62 -4.92 10.90 -3.67
N ILE A 63 -4.99 10.30 -2.48
CA ILE A 63 -5.54 8.97 -2.27
C ILE A 63 -6.48 8.99 -1.07
N SER A 64 -7.61 8.32 -1.18
CA SER A 64 -8.52 8.13 -0.04
C SER A 64 -9.27 6.82 -0.14
N GLY A 65 -9.78 6.33 0.98
CA GLY A 65 -10.53 5.10 0.97
C GLY A 65 -10.93 4.61 2.34
N THR A 66 -11.33 3.34 2.35
CA THR A 66 -11.80 2.61 3.51
C THR A 66 -11.03 1.31 3.67
N TYR A 67 -10.95 0.84 4.90
CA TYR A 67 -10.47 -0.50 5.20
C TYR A 67 -11.38 -1.16 6.22
N ASN A 68 -11.38 -2.49 6.22
CA ASN A 68 -12.01 -3.31 7.26
C ASN A 68 -11.00 -4.36 7.70
N ILE A 69 -10.60 -4.34 8.97
CA ILE A 69 -9.78 -5.39 9.58
C ILE A 69 -10.71 -6.30 10.39
N GLY A 70 -10.77 -7.57 10.00
CA GLY A 70 -11.59 -8.57 10.65
C GLY A 70 -11.03 -9.05 11.99
N MET A 71 -11.52 -10.20 12.44
CA MET A 71 -11.13 -10.82 13.72
C MET A 71 -9.68 -11.32 13.76
N SER A 72 -8.99 -11.31 12.61
CA SER A 72 -7.60 -11.71 12.41
C SER A 72 -6.81 -10.57 11.77
N SER A 73 -5.52 -10.77 11.51
CA SER A 73 -4.66 -9.87 10.73
C SER A 73 -5.08 -9.73 9.25
N PHE A 74 -6.24 -10.25 8.86
CA PHE A 74 -6.76 -10.19 7.50
C PHE A 74 -7.84 -9.11 7.41
N GLY A 75 -7.79 -8.34 6.34
CA GLY A 75 -8.76 -7.29 6.07
C GLY A 75 -8.92 -7.00 4.59
N THR A 76 -9.80 -6.07 4.29
CA THR A 76 -10.01 -5.53 2.94
C THR A 76 -9.70 -4.05 2.90
N ILE A 77 -9.33 -3.57 1.71
CA ILE A 77 -9.10 -2.15 1.42
C ILE A 77 -9.83 -1.80 0.13
N ALA A 78 -10.41 -0.62 0.07
CA ALA A 78 -10.97 -0.06 -1.15
C ALA A 78 -10.83 1.47 -1.12
N GLY A 79 -10.55 2.07 -2.27
CA GLY A 79 -10.34 3.51 -2.32
C GLY A 79 -10.33 4.06 -3.73
N ILE A 80 -10.07 5.35 -3.80
CA ILE A 80 -9.92 6.15 -5.01
C ILE A 80 -8.58 6.88 -4.98
N TRP A 81 -8.06 7.16 -6.16
CA TRP A 81 -6.90 8.01 -6.35
C TRP A 81 -7.18 9.01 -7.47
N GLU A 82 -6.56 10.18 -7.37
CA GLU A 82 -6.72 11.27 -8.32
C GLU A 82 -5.39 11.99 -8.47
N MET A 83 -4.91 12.14 -9.70
CA MET A 83 -3.69 12.91 -10.01
C MET A 83 -3.91 14.40 -9.70
N THR A 84 -2.83 15.12 -9.35
CA THR A 84 -2.90 16.55 -8.97
C THR A 84 -3.44 17.44 -10.10
N ASP A 85 -3.27 17.03 -11.35
CA ASP A 85 -3.80 17.73 -12.53
C ASP A 85 -5.29 17.40 -12.80
N ALA A 86 -5.90 16.53 -11.98
CA ALA A 86 -7.28 16.06 -12.06
C ALA A 86 -7.70 15.42 -13.39
N ASN A 87 -6.74 15.16 -14.30
CA ASN A 87 -7.03 14.59 -15.61
C ASN A 87 -7.15 13.06 -15.56
N VAL A 88 -6.54 12.44 -14.56
CA VAL A 88 -6.52 10.98 -14.40
C VAL A 88 -6.87 10.63 -12.97
N SER A 89 -7.82 9.71 -12.83
CA SER A 89 -8.26 9.18 -11.54
C SER A 89 -8.57 7.70 -11.69
N GLY A 90 -8.79 7.02 -10.58
CA GLY A 90 -9.15 5.61 -10.60
C GLY A 90 -9.63 5.11 -9.26
N ALA A 91 -9.96 3.82 -9.22
CA ALA A 91 -10.32 3.12 -8.01
C ALA A 91 -9.37 1.95 -7.78
N PHE A 92 -9.32 1.49 -6.53
CA PHE A 92 -8.61 0.28 -6.18
C PHE A 92 -9.36 -0.49 -5.10
N ASN A 93 -9.13 -1.79 -5.07
CA ASN A 93 -9.60 -2.67 -4.02
C ASN A 93 -8.57 -3.77 -3.77
N GLY A 94 -8.64 -4.41 -2.60
CA GLY A 94 -7.67 -5.43 -2.25
C GLY A 94 -7.83 -5.99 -0.85
N TYR A 95 -6.79 -6.69 -0.43
CA TYR A 95 -6.68 -7.36 0.85
C TYR A 95 -5.51 -6.80 1.64
N ILE A 96 -5.68 -6.76 2.95
CA ILE A 96 -4.65 -6.44 3.93
C ILE A 96 -4.32 -7.72 4.68
N ILE A 97 -3.03 -8.04 4.77
CA ILE A 97 -2.51 -9.13 5.60
C ILE A 97 -1.44 -8.55 6.50
N TYR A 98 -1.77 -8.33 7.76
CA TYR A 98 -0.89 -7.69 8.73
C TYR A 98 -0.41 -6.32 8.23
N ARG A 99 0.86 -6.19 7.81
CA ARG A 99 1.46 -4.96 7.26
C ARG A 99 1.52 -4.92 5.74
N PHE A 100 1.09 -5.99 5.08
CA PHE A 100 1.05 -6.09 3.64
C PHE A 100 -0.32 -5.70 3.13
N PHE A 101 -0.37 -5.06 1.98
CA PHE A 101 -1.58 -4.89 1.20
C PHE A 101 -1.31 -5.32 -0.23
N LEU A 102 -2.32 -5.90 -0.87
CA LEU A 102 -2.25 -6.29 -2.27
C LEU A 102 -3.64 -6.18 -2.88
N GLY A 103 -3.70 -5.89 -4.16
CA GLY A 103 -4.97 -5.62 -4.79
C GLY A 103 -4.86 -5.29 -6.26
N GLN A 104 -5.95 -4.75 -6.77
CA GLN A 104 -6.13 -4.35 -8.15
C GLN A 104 -6.58 -2.90 -8.19
N TYR A 105 -6.21 -2.22 -9.27
CA TYR A 105 -6.69 -0.87 -9.55
C TYR A 105 -7.19 -0.82 -10.99
N ASN A 106 -8.02 0.19 -11.25
CA ASN A 106 -8.47 0.56 -12.58
C ASN A 106 -8.40 2.08 -12.72
N VAL A 107 -8.19 2.55 -13.95
CA VAL A 107 -8.23 3.96 -14.30
C VAL A 107 -9.64 4.31 -14.80
N THR A 108 -10.17 5.43 -14.34
CA THR A 108 -11.52 5.90 -14.72
C THR A 108 -11.53 6.37 -16.18
N GLY A 109 -12.54 5.95 -16.94
CA GLY A 109 -12.76 6.43 -18.31
C GLY A 109 -11.88 5.76 -19.37
N VAL A 110 -11.05 4.79 -19.00
CA VAL A 110 -10.24 3.97 -19.92
C VAL A 110 -10.27 2.49 -19.50
N GLU A 111 -9.91 1.58 -20.40
CA GLU A 111 -9.83 0.14 -20.12
C GLU A 111 -8.47 -0.27 -19.50
N GLU A 112 -7.85 0.61 -18.71
CA GLU A 112 -6.58 0.34 -18.04
C GLU A 112 -6.83 -0.20 -16.63
N ALA A 113 -6.24 -1.35 -16.33
CA ALA A 113 -6.27 -1.97 -15.02
C ALA A 113 -4.91 -2.57 -14.68
N GLY A 114 -4.64 -2.74 -13.39
CA GLY A 114 -3.39 -3.33 -12.95
C GLY A 114 -3.47 -3.89 -11.54
N GLN A 115 -2.32 -4.27 -11.02
CA GLN A 115 -2.19 -4.90 -9.71
C GLN A 115 -1.18 -4.16 -8.85
N PHE A 116 -1.28 -4.29 -7.53
CA PHE A 116 -0.26 -3.78 -6.63
C PHE A 116 -0.01 -4.72 -5.46
N ILE A 117 1.20 -4.62 -4.93
CA ILE A 117 1.57 -5.17 -3.62
C ILE A 117 2.41 -4.14 -2.88
N GLY A 118 2.16 -3.98 -1.58
CA GLY A 118 2.85 -2.98 -0.79
C GLY A 118 2.89 -3.29 0.69
N LEU A 119 3.62 -2.42 1.38
CA LEU A 119 3.87 -2.44 2.81
C LEU A 119 3.45 -1.11 3.41
N TYR A 120 2.83 -1.13 4.58
CA TYR A 120 2.47 0.08 5.30
C TYR A 120 2.92 0.04 6.76
N LYS A 121 3.03 1.22 7.35
CA LYS A 121 3.25 1.43 8.79
C LYS A 121 2.37 2.58 9.25
N ILE A 122 1.80 2.47 10.45
CA ILE A 122 1.03 3.53 11.09
C ILE A 122 1.75 3.99 12.34
N ASN A 123 1.81 5.30 12.51
CA ASN A 123 2.28 5.94 13.72
C ASN A 123 1.25 5.73 14.83
N GLN A 124 1.68 5.13 15.94
CA GLN A 124 0.81 4.83 17.06
C GLN A 124 0.15 6.07 17.68
N THR A 125 0.83 7.23 17.67
CA THR A 125 0.38 8.43 18.36
C THR A 125 -0.39 9.40 17.46
N SER A 126 0.05 9.57 16.21
CA SER A 126 -0.52 10.57 15.29
C SER A 126 -1.50 9.99 14.26
N SER A 127 -1.68 8.67 14.21
CA SER A 127 -2.44 7.98 13.16
C SER A 127 -1.96 8.27 11.74
N GLU A 128 -0.75 8.80 11.58
CA GLU A 128 -0.13 8.98 10.27
C GLU A 128 0.29 7.63 9.70
N PHE A 129 -0.05 7.36 8.45
CA PHE A 129 0.47 6.20 7.73
C PHE A 129 1.55 6.57 6.73
N ARG A 130 2.44 5.62 6.49
CA ARG A 130 3.38 5.62 5.36
C ARG A 130 3.29 4.27 4.67
N ALA A 131 3.20 4.29 3.35
CA ALA A 131 3.16 3.09 2.53
C ALA A 131 4.14 3.17 1.36
N ILE A 132 4.60 2.00 0.93
CA ILE A 132 5.34 1.80 -0.31
C ILE A 132 4.68 0.64 -1.05
N SER A 133 4.47 0.77 -2.36
CA SER A 133 3.90 -0.28 -3.20
C SER A 133 4.65 -0.42 -4.51
N LEU A 134 4.76 -1.65 -4.96
CA LEU A 134 5.06 -2.00 -6.33
C LEU A 134 3.73 -2.08 -7.08
N VAL A 135 3.58 -1.26 -8.12
CA VAL A 135 2.39 -1.16 -8.97
C VAL A 135 2.73 -1.76 -10.31
N PHE A 136 2.01 -2.78 -10.72
CA PHE A 136 2.15 -3.47 -12.00
C PHE A 136 1.15 -2.85 -12.98
N THR A 137 1.67 -2.41 -14.12
CA THR A 137 0.95 -1.93 -15.29
C THR A 137 1.05 -2.99 -16.40
N ASP A 138 0.38 -2.78 -17.53
CA ASP A 138 0.48 -3.70 -18.66
C ASP A 138 1.89 -3.74 -19.29
N GLU A 139 2.65 -2.65 -19.15
CA GLU A 139 3.96 -2.49 -19.81
C GLU A 139 5.15 -2.63 -18.85
N ASP A 140 5.00 -2.25 -17.58
CA ASP A 140 6.08 -2.26 -16.59
C ASP A 140 5.58 -2.29 -15.13
N HIS A 141 6.51 -2.16 -14.17
CA HIS A 141 6.26 -1.98 -12.75
C HIS A 141 6.86 -0.68 -12.23
N LEU A 142 6.14 0.00 -11.35
CA LEU A 142 6.51 1.29 -10.80
C LEU A 142 6.48 1.23 -9.28
N THR A 143 7.40 1.93 -8.61
CA THR A 143 7.31 2.11 -7.15
C THR A 143 6.52 3.37 -6.84
N ARG A 144 5.51 3.23 -5.96
CA ARG A 144 4.71 4.34 -5.43
C ARG A 144 4.86 4.42 -3.93
N TYR A 145 4.88 5.64 -3.42
CA TYR A 145 4.90 5.95 -2.00
C TYR A 145 3.60 6.64 -1.65
N ALA A 146 3.06 6.37 -0.47
CA ALA A 146 1.91 7.12 0.03
C ALA A 146 2.12 7.54 1.48
N LEU A 147 1.58 8.71 1.82
CA LEU A 147 1.59 9.26 3.17
C LEU A 147 0.27 9.94 3.46
N GLY A 148 -0.22 9.83 4.68
CA GLY A 148 -1.51 10.38 5.05
C GLY A 148 -1.90 10.03 6.46
N THR A 149 -3.20 10.05 6.74
CA THR A 149 -3.77 9.72 8.05
C THR A 149 -4.81 8.62 7.93
N VAL A 150 -4.95 7.85 9.01
CA VAL A 150 -6.04 6.89 9.20
C VAL A 150 -7.00 7.41 10.27
N GLN A 151 -8.29 7.15 10.08
CA GLN A 151 -9.32 7.38 11.08
C GLN A 151 -10.05 6.06 11.33
N GLU A 152 -9.85 5.50 12.52
CA GLU A 152 -10.39 4.20 12.91
C GLU A 152 -11.70 4.40 13.69
N SER A 153 -12.69 3.51 13.48
CA SER A 153 -14.01 3.56 14.13
C SER A 153 -14.25 2.37 15.05
#